data_AF-A0A925N018-F1
#
_entry.id   AF-A0A925N018-F1
#
_cell.length_a   1.000
_cell.length_b   1.000
_cell.length_c   1.000
_cell.angle_alpha   90.00
_cell.angle_beta   90.00
_cell.angle_gamma   90.00
#
_symmetry.space_group_name_H-M   'P 1'
#
loop_
_entity.id
_entity.type
_entity.pdbx_description
1 polymer ?
#
loop_
_entity_poly.entity_id
_entity_poly.type
_entity_poly.pdbx_seq_one_letter_code
_entity_poly.pdbx_strand_id
1 'polypeptide(L)'
;PPVSVATQTAAPPVPEEGAPYVVHQDLVDCAGLILGSPTRFGNMAAPLKHFIDGLGAEWASGTLVGKPAAVFTSTATMHGGQEATLLSMMIPLLHHGCLVAGIPYTEAALHATRGGGTPYGASHVAGMQDDPQPSDDEALLARVLGRRIAQFAVKLGT
;
A
#
# COMPACT_ATOMS: atom_id res chain seq x y z
N PRO A 1 32.42 12.02 18.56
CA PRO A 1 31.94 11.12 19.63
C PRO A 1 31.78 9.68 19.09
N PRO A 2 32.27 8.65 19.82
CA PRO A 2 32.02 7.27 19.42
C PRO A 2 30.53 6.97 19.61
N VAL A 3 29.86 6.55 18.55
CA VAL A 3 28.46 6.12 18.56
C VAL A 3 28.47 4.61 18.79
N SER A 4 27.84 4.14 19.86
CA SER A 4 27.60 2.72 20.11
C SER A 4 26.17 2.36 19.71
N VAL A 5 25.99 1.15 19.16
CA VAL A 5 24.66 0.60 18.85
C VAL A 5 24.00 0.14 20.14
N ALA A 6 22.90 0.78 20.52
CA ALA A 6 22.01 0.28 21.57
C ALA A 6 21.04 -0.73 20.94
N THR A 7 21.20 -2.01 21.25
CA THR A 7 20.27 -3.06 20.80
C THR A 7 19.14 -3.14 21.81
N GLN A 8 17.90 -2.86 21.38
CA GLN A 8 16.70 -3.13 22.18
C GLN A 8 16.16 -4.53 21.85
N THR A 9 15.63 -5.20 22.86
CA THR A 9 14.95 -6.49 22.74
C THR A 9 13.83 -6.39 21.71
N ALA A 10 13.78 -7.34 20.77
CA ALA A 10 12.69 -7.40 19.81
C ALA A 10 11.36 -7.54 20.55
N ALA A 11 10.41 -6.66 20.25
CA ALA A 11 9.03 -6.82 20.67
C ALA A 11 8.48 -8.19 20.20
N PRO A 12 7.49 -8.76 20.89
CA PRO A 12 6.87 -10.01 20.46
C PRO A 12 6.43 -9.94 18.98
N PRO A 13 6.54 -11.05 18.23
CA PRO A 13 6.35 -11.07 16.78
C PRO A 13 4.88 -10.93 16.34
N VAL A 14 3.95 -10.71 17.27
CA VAL A 14 2.53 -10.37 17.05
C VAL A 14 2.13 -9.32 18.09
N PRO A 15 1.51 -8.18 17.71
CA PRO A 15 1.09 -7.17 18.68
C PRO A 15 -0.04 -7.73 19.55
N GLU A 16 -0.08 -7.37 20.83
CA GLU A 16 -1.20 -7.75 21.71
C GLU A 16 -2.52 -7.09 21.28
N GLU A 17 -2.43 -5.93 20.58
CA GLU A 17 -3.55 -5.21 19.99
C GLU A 17 -3.16 -4.68 18.59
N GLY A 18 -4.10 -4.74 17.64
CA GLY A 18 -3.92 -4.25 16.27
C GLY A 18 -4.00 -5.34 15.21
N ALA A 19 -3.57 -5.02 13.99
CA ALA A 19 -3.57 -5.98 12.89
C ALA A 19 -2.46 -7.04 13.10
N PRO A 20 -2.72 -8.33 12.77
CA PRO A 20 -1.68 -9.34 12.79
C PRO A 20 -0.58 -8.98 11.79
N TYR A 21 0.67 -9.38 12.08
CA TYR A 21 1.73 -9.23 11.09
C TYR A 21 1.51 -10.17 9.92
N VAL A 22 1.83 -9.68 8.72
CA VAL A 22 1.90 -10.49 7.52
C VAL A 22 3.03 -11.50 7.69
N VAL A 23 2.71 -12.78 7.51
CA VAL A 23 3.67 -13.88 7.47
C VAL A 23 3.89 -14.34 6.04
N HIS A 24 4.98 -15.09 5.81
CA HIS A 24 5.31 -15.63 4.48
C HIS A 24 4.14 -16.35 3.82
N GLN A 25 3.40 -17.15 4.59
CA GLN A 25 2.28 -17.93 4.10
C GLN A 25 1.15 -17.05 3.52
N ASP A 26 0.94 -15.85 4.07
CA ASP A 26 -0.06 -14.91 3.54
C ASP A 26 0.27 -14.48 2.11
N LEU A 27 1.56 -14.34 1.76
CA LEU A 27 1.99 -13.98 0.42
C LEU A 27 1.81 -15.13 -0.59
N VAL A 28 1.99 -16.36 -0.13
CA VAL A 28 1.73 -17.56 -0.93
C VAL A 28 0.23 -17.68 -1.21
N ASP A 29 -0.58 -17.56 -0.17
CA ASP A 29 -2.02 -17.86 -0.19
C ASP A 29 -2.87 -16.72 -0.74
N CYS A 30 -2.37 -15.48 -0.75
CA CYS A 30 -3.14 -14.35 -1.26
C CYS A 30 -3.41 -14.46 -2.76
N ALA A 31 -4.66 -14.21 -3.17
CA ALA A 31 -5.04 -14.10 -4.57
C ALA A 31 -4.64 -12.75 -5.21
N GLY A 32 -4.17 -11.81 -4.40
CA GLY A 32 -3.80 -10.45 -4.78
C GLY A 32 -3.49 -9.62 -3.54
N LEU A 33 -2.79 -8.51 -3.72
CA LEU A 33 -2.30 -7.70 -2.60
C LEU A 33 -2.55 -6.21 -2.81
N ILE A 34 -2.93 -5.52 -1.74
CA ILE A 34 -3.11 -4.07 -1.75
C ILE A 34 -2.28 -3.50 -0.60
N LEU A 35 -1.20 -2.79 -0.92
CA LEU A 35 -0.27 -2.27 0.07
C LEU A 35 -0.59 -0.82 0.45
N GLY A 36 -0.65 -0.55 1.75
CA GLY A 36 -0.92 0.77 2.30
C GLY A 36 0.27 1.34 3.05
N SER A 37 0.58 2.62 2.85
CA SER A 37 1.55 3.31 3.69
C SER A 37 1.23 4.81 3.82
N PRO A 38 1.30 5.40 5.02
CA PRO A 38 1.31 6.85 5.14
C PRO A 38 2.57 7.41 4.46
N THR A 39 2.44 8.58 3.84
CA THR A 39 3.60 9.19 3.18
C THR A 39 4.67 9.60 4.17
N ARG A 40 5.92 9.37 3.78
CA ARG A 40 7.13 9.90 4.39
C ARG A 40 7.95 10.55 3.28
N PHE A 41 7.76 11.86 3.12
CA PHE A 41 8.43 12.68 2.11
C PHE A 41 8.30 12.15 0.68
N GLY A 42 7.08 11.74 0.30
CA GLY A 42 6.81 11.19 -1.03
C GLY A 42 7.23 9.73 -1.20
N ASN A 43 7.52 9.02 -0.12
CA ASN A 43 7.82 7.59 -0.12
C ASN A 43 7.02 6.85 0.96
N MET A 44 7.06 5.51 0.94
CA MET A 44 6.45 4.67 1.97
C MET A 44 7.16 4.84 3.32
N ALA A 45 6.46 4.53 4.41
CA ALA A 45 7.05 4.49 5.74
C ALA A 45 8.02 3.31 5.91
N ALA A 46 9.00 3.49 6.81
CA ALA A 46 10.05 2.51 7.08
C ALA A 46 9.54 1.08 7.39
N PRO A 47 8.42 0.87 8.13
CA PRO A 47 7.93 -0.49 8.38
C PRO A 47 7.54 -1.25 7.10
N LEU A 48 6.86 -0.59 6.14
CA LEU A 48 6.51 -1.24 4.88
C LEU A 48 7.75 -1.47 4.02
N LYS A 49 8.68 -0.51 4.00
CA LYS A 49 9.96 -0.68 3.29
C LYS A 49 10.76 -1.86 3.83
N HIS A 50 10.83 -1.99 5.15
CA HIS A 50 11.51 -3.09 5.82
C HIS A 50 10.88 -4.44 5.48
N PHE A 51 9.54 -4.52 5.49
CA PHE A 51 8.82 -5.72 5.06
C PHE A 51 9.17 -6.11 3.63
N ILE A 52 9.10 -5.17 2.67
CA ILE A 52 9.43 -5.42 1.27
C ILE A 52 10.90 -5.84 1.09
N ASP A 53 11.83 -5.20 1.81
CA ASP A 53 13.26 -5.57 1.77
C ASP A 53 13.51 -6.99 2.29
N GLY A 54 12.61 -7.52 3.11
CA GLY A 54 12.64 -8.90 3.59
C GLY A 54 12.19 -9.93 2.55
N LEU A 55 11.58 -9.52 1.44
CA LEU A 55 10.95 -10.44 0.47
C LEU A 55 11.92 -11.01 -0.59
N GLY A 56 13.21 -11.10 -0.25
CA GLY A 56 14.23 -11.58 -1.19
C GLY A 56 14.01 -13.03 -1.64
N ALA A 57 13.49 -13.88 -0.76
CA ALA A 57 13.22 -15.28 -1.08
C ALA A 57 12.02 -15.42 -2.02
N GLU A 58 10.95 -14.66 -1.77
CA GLU A 58 9.71 -14.60 -2.54
C GLU A 58 9.93 -14.01 -3.92
N TRP A 59 10.84 -13.04 -4.01
CA TRP A 59 11.32 -12.54 -5.29
C TRP A 59 12.02 -13.63 -6.09
N ALA A 60 12.96 -14.36 -5.46
CA ALA A 60 13.72 -15.41 -6.13
C ALA A 60 12.85 -16.62 -6.54
N SER A 61 11.84 -16.97 -5.75
CA SER A 61 10.90 -18.05 -6.05
C SER A 61 9.74 -17.64 -6.97
N GLY A 62 9.59 -16.35 -7.27
CA GLY A 62 8.49 -15.83 -8.07
C GLY A 62 7.13 -15.92 -7.40
N THR A 63 7.07 -15.93 -6.06
CA THR A 63 5.83 -16.13 -5.29
C THR A 63 4.71 -15.16 -5.66
N LEU A 64 5.06 -13.92 -6.01
CA LEU A 64 4.10 -12.85 -6.32
C LEU A 64 3.85 -12.65 -7.83
N VAL A 65 4.52 -13.42 -8.68
CA VAL A 65 4.43 -13.25 -10.14
C VAL A 65 3.00 -13.47 -10.61
N GLY A 66 2.47 -12.53 -11.38
CA GLY A 66 1.13 -12.60 -11.95
C GLY A 66 0.00 -12.23 -10.97
N LYS A 67 0.27 -12.09 -9.67
CA LYS A 67 -0.75 -11.68 -8.70
C LYS A 67 -1.13 -10.21 -8.94
N PRO A 68 -2.43 -9.88 -8.98
CA PRO A 68 -2.88 -8.50 -9.11
C PRO A 68 -2.53 -7.70 -7.85
N ALA A 69 -2.03 -6.48 -8.04
CA ALA A 69 -1.58 -5.64 -6.95
C ALA A 69 -2.04 -4.18 -7.09
N ALA A 70 -2.24 -3.51 -5.95
CA ALA A 70 -2.48 -2.08 -5.87
C ALA A 70 -1.79 -1.44 -4.66
N VAL A 71 -1.79 -0.12 -4.64
CA VAL A 71 -1.24 0.68 -3.55
C VAL A 71 -2.21 1.77 -3.11
N PHE A 72 -2.17 2.15 -1.84
CA PHE A 72 -2.89 3.29 -1.30
C PHE A 72 -2.04 4.06 -0.27
N THR A 73 -2.35 5.34 -0.07
CA THR A 73 -1.57 6.20 0.83
C THR A 73 -2.43 7.19 1.59
N SER A 74 -1.82 7.84 2.59
CA SER A 74 -2.40 9.00 3.28
C SER A 74 -1.34 10.09 3.44
N THR A 75 -1.74 11.35 3.29
CA THR A 75 -0.85 12.51 3.43
C THR A 75 -1.46 13.57 4.36
N ALA A 76 -0.61 14.40 4.97
CA ALA A 76 -1.07 15.53 5.78
C ALA A 76 -1.54 16.72 4.91
N THR A 77 -1.05 16.84 3.67
CA THR A 77 -1.37 17.97 2.77
C THR A 77 -1.73 17.49 1.37
N MET A 78 -2.53 18.29 0.66
CA MET A 78 -3.08 17.96 -0.67
C MET A 78 -2.05 17.50 -1.71
N HIS A 79 -0.82 18.02 -1.68
CA HIS A 79 0.22 17.69 -2.65
C HIS A 79 1.51 17.15 -2.01
N GLY A 80 1.45 16.79 -0.72
CA GLY A 80 2.59 16.31 0.06
C GLY A 80 3.01 14.87 -0.22
N GLY A 81 2.77 14.35 -1.43
CA GLY A 81 3.12 12.97 -1.80
C GLY A 81 1.94 12.07 -2.16
N GLN A 82 0.76 12.63 -2.45
CA GLN A 82 -0.44 11.88 -2.85
C GLN A 82 -0.19 10.95 -4.04
N GLU A 83 0.58 11.40 -5.03
CA GLU A 83 0.92 10.62 -6.23
C GLU A 83 2.30 9.97 -6.12
N ALA A 84 3.31 10.74 -5.69
CA ALA A 84 4.70 10.31 -5.65
C ALA A 84 4.90 9.05 -4.78
N THR A 85 4.22 8.98 -3.64
CA THR A 85 4.29 7.82 -2.73
C THR A 85 3.73 6.57 -3.40
N LEU A 86 2.61 6.69 -4.12
CA LEU A 86 2.00 5.56 -4.81
C LEU A 86 2.91 5.09 -5.96
N LEU A 87 3.43 6.01 -6.76
CA LEU A 87 4.37 5.70 -7.83
C LEU A 87 5.62 4.97 -7.31
N SER A 88 6.21 5.43 -6.20
CA SER A 88 7.38 4.77 -5.63
C SER A 88 7.04 3.38 -5.04
N MET A 89 5.85 3.22 -4.45
CA MET A 89 5.38 1.94 -3.92
C MET A 89 5.08 0.90 -5.02
N MET A 90 4.77 1.33 -6.25
CA MET A 90 4.56 0.40 -7.37
C MET A 90 5.85 -0.26 -7.86
N ILE A 91 6.99 0.41 -7.74
CA ILE A 91 8.29 -0.08 -8.25
C ILE A 91 8.62 -1.48 -7.68
N PRO A 92 8.66 -1.72 -6.35
CA PRO A 92 8.96 -3.05 -5.84
C PRO A 92 7.94 -4.11 -6.29
N LEU A 93 6.65 -3.77 -6.41
CA LEU A 93 5.63 -4.71 -6.90
C LEU A 93 5.91 -5.14 -8.35
N LEU A 94 6.37 -4.23 -9.20
CA LEU A 94 6.79 -4.55 -10.57
C LEU A 94 8.02 -5.47 -10.58
N HIS A 95 9.00 -5.24 -9.70
CA HIS A 95 10.16 -6.13 -9.56
C HIS A 95 9.79 -7.55 -9.11
N HIS A 96 8.73 -7.70 -8.31
CA HIS A 96 8.14 -8.97 -7.91
C HIS A 96 7.28 -9.64 -9.00
N GLY A 97 7.08 -8.99 -10.15
CA GLY A 97 6.27 -9.51 -11.25
C GLY A 97 4.76 -9.41 -11.04
N CYS A 98 4.30 -8.56 -10.12
CA CYS A 98 2.88 -8.32 -9.88
C CYS A 98 2.22 -7.60 -11.07
N LEU A 99 0.92 -7.84 -11.25
CA LEU A 99 0.09 -7.08 -12.19
C LEU A 99 -0.50 -5.85 -11.49
N VAL A 100 0.20 -4.72 -11.58
CA VAL A 100 -0.16 -3.49 -10.86
C VAL A 100 -1.34 -2.78 -11.52
N ALA A 101 -2.32 -2.35 -10.72
CA ALA A 101 -3.45 -1.54 -11.19
C ALA A 101 -3.81 -0.41 -10.21
N GLY A 102 -4.18 0.73 -10.77
CA GLY A 102 -4.76 1.86 -10.06
C GLY A 102 -6.27 2.01 -10.33
N ILE A 103 -6.78 3.24 -10.15
CA ILE A 103 -8.20 3.57 -10.34
C ILE A 103 -8.37 4.24 -11.72
N PRO A 104 -9.22 3.72 -12.63
CA PRO A 104 -9.43 4.35 -13.92
C PRO A 104 -10.32 5.59 -13.81
N TYR A 105 -10.08 6.62 -14.64
CA TYR A 105 -10.93 7.82 -14.71
C TYR A 105 -12.37 7.58 -15.21
N THR A 106 -12.72 6.36 -15.59
CA THR A 106 -14.14 5.97 -15.73
C THR A 106 -14.90 6.07 -14.40
N GLU A 107 -14.19 6.14 -13.28
CA GLU A 107 -14.72 6.39 -11.95
C GLU A 107 -14.89 7.89 -11.72
N ALA A 108 -16.13 8.38 -11.82
CA ALA A 108 -16.44 9.81 -11.77
C ALA A 108 -15.95 10.50 -10.48
N ALA A 109 -15.85 9.77 -9.37
CA ALA A 109 -15.34 10.29 -8.10
C ALA A 109 -13.91 10.83 -8.18
N LEU A 110 -13.07 10.34 -9.11
CA LEU A 110 -11.73 10.91 -9.35
C LEU A 110 -11.78 12.35 -9.89
N HIS A 111 -12.85 12.72 -10.60
CA HIS A 111 -13.05 14.09 -11.06
C HIS A 111 -13.73 14.98 -10.02
N ALA A 112 -14.54 14.38 -9.14
CA ALA A 112 -15.34 15.09 -8.16
C ALA A 112 -14.57 15.38 -6.87
N THR A 113 -13.65 14.49 -6.45
CA THR A 113 -12.96 14.60 -5.18
C THR A 113 -12.27 15.96 -4.99
N ARG A 114 -12.29 16.44 -3.75
CA ARG A 114 -11.55 17.62 -3.29
C ARG A 114 -10.49 17.28 -2.25
N GLY A 115 -10.40 16.01 -1.86
CA GLY A 115 -9.40 15.46 -0.96
C GLY A 115 -8.44 14.54 -1.71
N GLY A 116 -8.16 13.38 -1.14
CA GLY A 116 -7.42 12.29 -1.76
C GLY A 116 -8.20 11.55 -2.84
N GLY A 117 -7.52 10.59 -3.47
CA GLY A 117 -7.95 9.91 -4.67
C GLY A 117 -7.09 10.29 -5.87
N THR A 118 -6.40 9.30 -6.44
CA THR A 118 -5.56 9.49 -7.63
C THR A 118 -5.77 8.33 -8.62
N PRO A 119 -5.43 8.49 -9.90
CA PRO A 119 -5.46 7.35 -10.83
C PRO A 119 -4.45 6.26 -10.46
N TYR A 120 -3.40 6.58 -9.68
CA TYR A 120 -2.38 5.61 -9.25
C TYR A 120 -2.88 4.73 -8.09
N GLY A 121 -3.88 5.17 -7.33
CA GLY A 121 -4.38 4.46 -6.18
C GLY A 121 -5.28 5.34 -5.32
N ALA A 122 -6.03 4.68 -4.43
CA ALA A 122 -6.83 5.36 -3.43
C ALA A 122 -5.91 6.11 -2.47
N SER A 123 -6.37 7.26 -1.99
CA SER A 123 -5.59 7.99 -1.00
C SER A 123 -6.46 8.91 -0.17
N HIS A 124 -5.91 9.38 0.95
CA HIS A 124 -6.58 10.26 1.90
C HIS A 124 -5.72 11.48 2.25
N VAL A 125 -6.35 12.64 2.46
CA VAL A 125 -5.71 13.84 3.02
C VAL A 125 -6.17 14.02 4.47
N ALA A 126 -5.37 13.56 5.43
CA ALA A 126 -5.69 13.59 6.87
C ALA A 126 -5.62 15.01 7.47
N GLY A 127 -5.02 15.96 6.76
CA GLY A 127 -4.80 17.31 7.27
C GLY A 127 -3.76 17.36 8.40
N MET A 128 -3.53 18.55 8.96
CA MET A 128 -2.56 18.76 10.04
C MET A 128 -3.04 18.22 11.40
N GLN A 129 -4.34 17.95 11.53
CA GLN A 129 -4.95 17.40 12.74
C GLN A 129 -4.95 15.85 12.73
N ASP A 130 -4.40 15.24 11.68
CA ASP A 130 -4.36 13.78 11.48
C ASP A 130 -5.76 13.15 11.60
N ASP A 131 -6.73 13.73 10.88
CA ASP A 131 -8.09 13.19 10.79
C ASP A 131 -8.02 11.79 10.18
N PRO A 132 -8.46 10.74 10.92
CA PRO A 132 -8.44 9.39 10.38
C PRO A 132 -9.63 9.10 9.46
N GLN A 133 -10.61 10.00 9.36
CA GLN A 133 -11.84 9.74 8.62
C GLN A 133 -11.72 10.20 7.16
N PRO A 134 -11.77 9.26 6.20
CA PRO A 134 -11.86 9.63 4.79
C PRO A 134 -13.22 10.27 4.49
N SER A 135 -13.21 11.24 3.58
CA SER A 135 -14.41 11.76 2.94
C SER A 135 -15.16 10.68 2.16
N ASP A 136 -16.42 10.95 1.80
CA ASP A 136 -17.25 10.01 1.05
C ASP A 136 -16.62 9.61 -0.30
N ASP A 137 -16.00 10.56 -1.01
CA ASP A 137 -15.31 10.31 -2.27
C ASP A 137 -14.06 9.42 -2.07
N GLU A 138 -13.24 9.70 -1.06
CA GLU A 138 -12.05 8.90 -0.74
C GLU A 138 -12.43 7.47 -0.33
N ALA A 139 -13.48 7.32 0.49
CA ALA A 139 -14.00 6.02 0.91
C ALA A 139 -14.58 5.23 -0.29
N LEU A 140 -15.29 5.90 -1.20
CA LEU A 140 -15.78 5.29 -2.44
C LEU A 140 -14.62 4.81 -3.32
N LEU A 141 -13.61 5.65 -3.54
CA LEU A 141 -12.45 5.33 -4.36
C LEU A 141 -11.63 4.16 -3.77
N ALA A 142 -11.49 4.09 -2.45
CA ALA A 142 -10.88 2.95 -1.77
C ALA A 142 -11.64 1.64 -2.04
N ARG A 143 -12.98 1.67 -1.96
CA ARG A 143 -13.83 0.49 -2.26
C ARG A 143 -13.74 0.09 -3.73
N VAL A 144 -13.68 1.06 -4.64
CA VAL A 144 -13.49 0.83 -6.08
C VAL A 144 -12.16 0.13 -6.37
N LEU A 145 -11.06 0.61 -5.78
CA LEU A 145 -9.75 -0.02 -5.92
C LEU A 145 -9.77 -1.48 -5.43
N GLY A 146 -10.32 -1.72 -4.23
CA GLY A 146 -10.46 -3.07 -3.67
C GLY A 146 -11.28 -4.00 -4.57
N ARG A 147 -12.44 -3.52 -5.06
CA ARG A 147 -13.29 -4.28 -5.98
C ARG A 147 -12.55 -4.63 -7.27
N ARG A 148 -11.77 -3.70 -7.82
CA ARG A 148 -11.03 -3.89 -9.06
C ARG A 148 -9.96 -4.98 -8.92
N ILE A 149 -9.18 -4.97 -7.83
CA ILE A 149 -8.17 -5.99 -7.57
C ILE A 149 -8.82 -7.36 -7.33
N ALA A 150 -9.91 -7.43 -6.57
CA ALA A 150 -10.65 -8.67 -6.39
C ALA A 150 -11.19 -9.24 -7.72
N GLN A 151 -11.69 -8.38 -8.60
CA GLN A 151 -12.14 -8.81 -9.94
C GLN A 151 -11.00 -9.33 -10.81
N PHE A 152 -9.80 -8.72 -10.72
CA PHE A 152 -8.63 -9.25 -11.42
C PHE A 152 -8.19 -10.59 -10.86
N ALA A 153 -8.17 -10.76 -9.54
CA ALA A 153 -7.82 -12.04 -8.91
C ALA A 153 -8.71 -13.18 -9.44
N VAL A 154 -10.03 -12.96 -9.43
CA VAL A 154 -11.00 -13.93 -9.98
C VAL A 154 -10.75 -14.25 -11.45
N LYS A 155 -10.42 -13.24 -12.28
CA LYS A 155 -10.21 -13.43 -13.72
C LYS A 155 -8.89 -14.11 -14.05
N LEU A 156 -7.86 -13.89 -13.25
CA LEU A 156 -6.54 -14.46 -13.43
C LEU A 156 -6.45 -15.89 -12.88
N GLY A 157 -7.43 -16.31 -12.06
CA GLY A 157 -7.43 -17.63 -11.42
C GLY A 157 -6.32 -17.77 -10.37
N THR A 158 -5.91 -16.63 -9.80
CA THR A 158 -4.90 -16.53 -8.74
C THR A 158 -5.51 -16.69 -7.36
#